data_AF-A0A6J7EZK6-F1
#
_entry.id   AF-A0A6J7EZK6-F1
#
_cell.length_a   1.000
_cell.length_b   1.000
_cell.length_c   1.000
_cell.angle_alpha   90.00
_cell.angle_beta   90.00
_cell.angle_gamma   90.00
#
_symmetry.space_group_name_H-M   'P 1'
#
loop_
_entity.id
_entity.type
_entity.pdbx_description
1 polymer ?
#
loop_
_entity_poly.entity_id
_entity_poly.type
_entity_poly.pdbx_seq_one_letter_code
_entity_poly.pdbx_strand_id
1 'polypeptide(L)'
;MTGQLHAARRAAQRAARRTRIARAAALMMVGLVVAGGSMPKASADGFQRISGEGSSWAANAIDAMRVNVRQFGITVDYNPSGSTAGRKNFLNGTVDFAASDIPFQFKPEDGSAPEKPAPGSYAYMPVTAGGTAFMYNLLINGKRVTNLRLSGENATKIFTGAITSWNDPAIQADNPGLTMPARTIVPVVRSDGSGSSAQFTKWMIAKYPALWTDYCNRSGRAPACGETSFYPTIAGMIAQSGDLGIAGYVSQGFAEGAIGYVNYSYALGSQFPVAKVLNAAGYYTEPTPQNVAVSLLKAQINTNESDPTVYLTQQLEGVYADTDPRSYQLSSYSYLILPTTVAGQFNLDKGKTLGAFAYYAMCQAQQQSASLGYSPMPLNLVQASFDQIRKIPGVVVQDIDISACKNPAFAADGTNLLADTAPQPLACDQQGLATQCPNGTGGLSNIPTAVSGGTVAGGGTTATTLPGAGSGAGTGTGTGAGSGAGTGTATGTDAGTGSGTPTTVAGVAVADTGAAGQGCDADTGLCGAGDAASAGGVASADGSGAIGAVLTTTLAQSSGWGASIGLLLLIVVLVLALILTPALAWRYFSNRQLA
;
A
#
# COMPACT_ATOMS: atom_id res chain seq x y z
N MET A 1 -24.06 32.27 -84.36
CA MET A 1 -23.25 31.14 -83.85
C MET A 1 -21.93 31.63 -83.23
N THR A 2 -21.98 32.51 -82.24
CA THR A 2 -20.77 33.15 -81.63
C THR A 2 -20.74 33.05 -80.09
N GLY A 3 -21.78 32.50 -79.46
CA GLY A 3 -21.84 32.34 -77.99
C GLY A 3 -21.25 31.02 -77.45
N GLN A 4 -21.31 29.92 -78.20
CA GLN A 4 -20.91 28.59 -77.68
C GLN A 4 -19.38 28.33 -77.75
N LEU A 5 -18.65 28.97 -78.65
CA LEU A 5 -17.19 28.81 -78.77
C LEU A 5 -16.38 29.51 -77.65
N HIS A 6 -16.95 30.53 -77.01
CA HIS A 6 -16.28 31.26 -75.91
C HIS A 6 -16.49 30.64 -74.52
N ALA A 7 -17.49 29.76 -74.34
CA ALA A 7 -17.70 29.03 -73.10
C ALA A 7 -16.75 27.82 -72.99
N ALA A 8 -16.58 27.06 -74.09
CA ALA A 8 -15.71 25.88 -74.13
C ALA A 8 -14.22 26.21 -73.90
N ARG A 9 -13.72 27.33 -74.47
CA ARG A 9 -12.33 27.77 -74.25
C ARG A 9 -12.03 28.18 -72.80
N ARG A 10 -13.00 28.76 -72.10
CA ARG A 10 -12.83 29.17 -70.69
C ARG A 10 -12.88 27.99 -69.71
N ALA A 11 -13.62 26.93 -70.02
CA ALA A 11 -13.64 25.71 -69.22
C ALA A 11 -12.33 24.91 -69.34
N ALA A 12 -11.79 24.77 -70.56
CA ALA A 12 -10.51 24.07 -70.80
C ALA A 12 -9.31 24.78 -70.14
N GLN A 13 -9.28 26.11 -70.15
CA GLN A 13 -8.22 26.89 -69.51
C GLN A 13 -8.24 26.80 -67.97
N ARG A 14 -9.43 26.63 -67.35
CA ARG A 14 -9.56 26.45 -65.89
C ARG A 14 -9.15 25.04 -65.44
N ALA A 15 -9.40 24.01 -66.25
CA ALA A 15 -8.97 22.63 -65.99
C ALA A 15 -7.44 22.46 -66.07
N ALA A 16 -6.79 23.10 -67.06
CA ALA A 16 -5.34 23.05 -67.23
C ALA A 16 -4.55 23.83 -66.15
N ARG A 17 -5.15 24.89 -65.56
CA ARG A 17 -4.53 25.66 -64.47
C ARG A 17 -4.58 24.90 -63.14
N ARG A 18 -5.63 24.12 -62.88
CA ARG A 18 -5.78 23.29 -61.67
C ARG A 18 -4.82 22.10 -61.65
N THR A 19 -4.53 21.49 -62.80
CA THR A 19 -3.58 20.36 -62.91
C THR A 19 -2.12 20.80 -62.77
N ARG A 20 -1.76 22.03 -63.16
CA ARG A 20 -0.39 22.57 -63.00
C ARG A 20 -0.09 22.96 -61.54
N ILE A 21 -1.06 23.46 -60.80
CA ILE A 21 -0.91 23.81 -59.37
C ILE A 21 -0.82 22.52 -58.51
N ALA A 22 -1.59 21.48 -58.83
CA ALA A 22 -1.51 20.20 -58.13
C ALA A 22 -0.15 19.48 -58.32
N ARG A 23 0.47 19.60 -59.51
CA ARG A 23 1.80 19.02 -59.79
C ARG A 23 2.95 19.79 -59.11
N ALA A 24 2.83 21.11 -58.94
CA ALA A 24 3.82 21.90 -58.23
C ALA A 24 3.79 21.64 -56.70
N ALA A 25 2.60 21.45 -56.12
CA ALA A 25 2.45 21.10 -54.70
C ALA A 25 2.97 19.68 -54.37
N ALA A 26 2.78 18.72 -55.29
CA ALA A 26 3.29 17.35 -55.12
C ALA A 26 4.82 17.26 -55.17
N LEU A 27 5.49 18.06 -56.01
CA LEU A 27 6.96 18.10 -56.08
C LEU A 27 7.60 18.82 -54.88
N MET A 28 6.90 19.78 -54.27
CA MET A 28 7.37 20.47 -53.05
C MET A 28 7.26 19.56 -51.80
N MET A 29 6.29 18.63 -51.77
CA MET A 29 6.12 17.65 -50.69
C MET A 29 7.16 16.51 -50.74
N VAL A 30 7.68 16.15 -51.92
CA VAL A 30 8.76 15.14 -52.03
C VAL A 30 10.13 15.74 -51.71
N GLY A 31 10.36 17.02 -52.03
CA GLY A 31 11.61 17.72 -51.69
C GLY A 31 11.83 17.92 -50.18
N LEU A 32 10.75 18.08 -49.39
CA LEU A 32 10.84 18.23 -47.94
C LEU A 32 11.12 16.91 -47.19
N VAL A 33 10.85 15.76 -47.82
CA VAL A 33 11.08 14.44 -47.21
C VAL A 33 12.54 14.00 -47.34
N VAL A 34 13.30 14.51 -48.32
CA VAL A 34 14.70 14.11 -48.57
C VAL A 34 15.71 15.00 -47.82
N ALA A 35 15.31 16.18 -47.34
CA ALA A 35 16.16 17.08 -46.53
C ALA A 35 16.01 16.88 -45.01
N GLY A 36 15.27 15.85 -44.57
CA GLY A 36 15.28 15.36 -43.19
C GLY A 36 16.54 14.56 -42.89
N GLY A 37 17.71 15.18 -43.12
CA GLY A 37 19.00 14.63 -42.70
C GLY A 37 18.93 14.28 -41.23
N SER A 38 19.34 13.06 -40.90
CA SER A 38 19.37 12.49 -39.56
C SER A 38 19.96 13.48 -38.58
N MET A 39 19.10 14.21 -37.86
CA MET A 39 19.57 14.86 -36.64
C MET A 39 20.09 13.73 -35.75
N PRO A 40 21.34 13.80 -35.27
CA PRO A 40 21.79 12.83 -34.29
C PRO A 40 20.75 12.86 -33.17
N LYS A 41 20.17 11.68 -32.85
CA LYS A 41 19.47 11.53 -31.59
C LYS A 41 20.49 11.95 -30.54
N ALA A 42 20.30 13.12 -29.96
CA ALA A 42 20.86 13.40 -28.65
C ALA A 42 20.19 12.37 -27.75
N SER A 43 20.78 11.18 -27.63
CA SER A 43 20.50 10.28 -26.53
C SER A 43 20.94 11.06 -25.30
N ALA A 44 20.00 11.80 -24.70
CA ALA A 44 20.15 12.16 -23.31
C ALA A 44 20.37 10.83 -22.59
N ASP A 45 21.54 10.68 -21.98
CA ASP A 45 21.98 9.52 -21.22
C ASP A 45 21.09 9.38 -19.98
N GLY A 46 19.84 8.94 -20.19
CA GLY A 46 18.73 8.99 -19.25
C GLY A 46 18.30 7.63 -18.74
N PHE A 47 17.38 7.61 -17.78
CA PHE A 47 16.87 6.38 -17.18
C PHE A 47 15.81 5.71 -18.05
N GLN A 48 16.00 4.43 -18.39
CA GLN A 48 14.96 3.62 -19.03
C GLN A 48 13.87 3.26 -18.00
N ARG A 49 12.60 3.30 -18.41
CA ARG A 49 11.47 2.85 -17.59
C ARG A 49 11.62 1.38 -17.19
N ILE A 50 11.40 1.09 -15.91
CA ILE A 50 11.42 -0.27 -15.35
C ILE A 50 10.04 -0.65 -14.82
N SER A 51 9.73 -1.95 -14.84
CA SER A 51 8.51 -2.51 -14.26
C SER A 51 8.83 -3.48 -13.13
N GLY A 52 8.03 -3.43 -12.07
CA GLY A 52 8.07 -4.40 -10.99
C GLY A 52 6.69 -4.86 -10.57
N GLU A 53 6.64 -5.98 -9.86
CA GLU A 53 5.39 -6.58 -9.41
C GLU A 53 5.58 -7.39 -8.13
N GLY A 54 4.53 -7.49 -7.32
CA GLY A 54 4.47 -8.45 -6.24
C GLY A 54 3.78 -7.91 -5.00
N SER A 55 4.49 -7.88 -3.88
CA SER A 55 3.97 -7.58 -2.55
C SER A 55 3.05 -6.35 -2.51
N SER A 56 1.77 -6.56 -2.20
CA SER A 56 0.87 -5.50 -1.77
C SER A 56 1.20 -4.97 -0.37
N TRP A 57 1.81 -5.80 0.48
CA TRP A 57 2.25 -5.40 1.81
C TRP A 57 3.33 -4.31 1.79
N ALA A 58 4.22 -4.34 0.79
CA ALA A 58 5.26 -3.33 0.58
C ALA A 58 4.82 -2.17 -0.34
N ALA A 59 3.62 -2.26 -0.94
CA ALA A 59 3.23 -1.40 -2.04
C ALA A 59 3.18 0.08 -1.66
N ASN A 60 2.66 0.44 -0.49
CA ASN A 60 2.58 1.85 -0.09
C ASN A 60 3.97 2.49 0.05
N ALA A 61 4.97 1.74 0.53
CA ALA A 61 6.36 2.21 0.58
C ALA A 61 6.98 2.33 -0.81
N ILE A 62 6.83 1.31 -1.66
CA ILE A 62 7.33 1.32 -3.05
C ILE A 62 6.67 2.44 -3.86
N ASP A 63 5.38 2.69 -3.63
CA ASP A 63 4.61 3.74 -4.28
C ASP A 63 5.12 5.14 -3.93
N ALA A 64 5.41 5.39 -2.65
CA ALA A 64 6.07 6.63 -2.23
C ALA A 64 7.44 6.78 -2.91
N MET A 65 8.25 5.72 -2.93
CA MET A 65 9.57 5.73 -3.56
C MET A 65 9.46 6.05 -5.06
N ARG A 66 8.60 5.35 -5.82
CA ARG A 66 8.46 5.55 -7.27
C ARG A 66 7.90 6.92 -7.63
N VAL A 67 7.05 7.52 -6.78
CA VAL A 67 6.55 8.89 -6.98
C VAL A 67 7.69 9.89 -6.78
N ASN A 68 8.47 9.75 -5.70
CA ASN A 68 9.53 10.69 -5.39
C ASN A 68 10.67 10.69 -6.42
N VAL A 69 11.04 9.54 -6.99
CA VAL A 69 12.14 9.48 -7.96
C VAL A 69 11.79 10.03 -9.35
N ARG A 70 10.52 10.33 -9.63
CA ARG A 70 10.11 10.97 -10.89
C ARG A 70 10.80 12.30 -11.13
N GLN A 71 11.12 13.03 -10.06
CA GLN A 71 11.86 14.29 -10.14
C GLN A 71 13.29 14.13 -10.69
N PHE A 72 13.85 12.92 -10.61
CA PHE A 72 15.16 12.57 -11.16
C PHE A 72 15.07 11.96 -12.57
N GLY A 73 13.88 11.97 -13.20
CA GLY A 73 13.63 11.34 -14.50
C GLY A 73 13.52 9.81 -14.44
N ILE A 74 13.48 9.21 -13.24
CA ILE A 74 13.31 7.77 -13.05
C ILE A 74 11.82 7.44 -13.12
N THR A 75 11.45 6.48 -13.97
CA THR A 75 10.08 5.96 -14.03
C THR A 75 10.06 4.49 -13.64
N VAL A 76 9.33 4.19 -12.56
CA VAL A 76 9.10 2.83 -12.06
C VAL A 76 7.59 2.57 -12.10
N ASP A 77 7.21 1.51 -12.81
CA ASP A 77 5.88 0.92 -12.72
C ASP A 77 5.87 -0.18 -11.66
N TYR A 78 4.79 -0.26 -10.90
CA TYR A 78 4.65 -1.28 -9.87
C TYR A 78 3.23 -1.82 -9.83
N ASN A 79 3.08 -3.15 -9.88
CA ASN A 79 1.80 -3.84 -9.73
C ASN A 79 1.75 -4.63 -8.40
N PRO A 80 0.87 -4.29 -7.45
CA PRO A 80 0.81 -4.95 -6.14
C PRO A 80 -0.07 -6.22 -6.15
N SER A 81 0.24 -7.19 -7.02
CA SER A 81 -0.58 -8.39 -7.27
C SER A 81 -0.35 -9.58 -6.32
N GLY A 82 0.48 -9.41 -5.30
CA GLY A 82 0.85 -10.45 -4.34
C GLY A 82 2.24 -11.04 -4.60
N SER A 83 2.92 -11.37 -3.50
CA SER A 83 4.29 -11.89 -3.49
C SER A 83 4.51 -13.06 -4.46
N THR A 84 3.58 -14.01 -4.53
CA THR A 84 3.72 -15.18 -5.41
C THR A 84 3.61 -14.81 -6.90
N ALA A 85 2.74 -13.86 -7.25
CA ALA A 85 2.65 -13.37 -8.62
C ALA A 85 3.94 -12.66 -9.04
N GLY A 86 4.46 -11.77 -8.18
CA GLY A 86 5.73 -11.07 -8.40
C GLY A 86 6.89 -12.04 -8.64
N ARG A 87 7.09 -13.02 -7.75
CA ARG A 87 8.13 -14.05 -7.91
C ARG A 87 8.02 -14.81 -9.22
N LYS A 88 6.81 -15.29 -9.58
CA LYS A 88 6.57 -16.01 -10.83
C LYS A 88 6.82 -15.15 -12.07
N ASN A 89 6.38 -13.89 -12.05
CA ASN A 89 6.56 -12.97 -13.17
C ASN A 89 8.02 -12.56 -13.36
N PHE A 90 8.77 -12.40 -12.27
CA PHE A 90 10.21 -12.23 -12.34
C PHE A 90 10.91 -13.45 -12.96
N LEU A 91 10.56 -14.67 -12.52
CA LEU A 91 11.11 -15.92 -13.09
C LEU A 91 10.80 -16.06 -14.59
N ASN A 92 9.61 -15.63 -15.00
CA ASN A 92 9.18 -15.64 -16.40
C ASN A 92 9.76 -14.49 -17.23
N GLY A 93 10.54 -13.58 -16.62
CA GLY A 93 11.14 -12.43 -17.31
C GLY A 93 10.12 -11.38 -17.77
N THR A 94 8.92 -11.34 -17.16
CA THR A 94 7.83 -10.41 -17.52
C THR A 94 7.84 -9.11 -16.73
N VAL A 95 8.68 -9.02 -15.68
CA VAL A 95 8.99 -7.80 -14.93
C VAL A 95 10.51 -7.66 -14.74
N ASP A 96 11.00 -6.44 -14.52
CA ASP A 96 12.43 -6.15 -14.34
C ASP A 96 12.92 -6.47 -12.92
N PHE A 97 12.03 -6.37 -11.94
CA PHE A 97 12.26 -6.78 -10.56
C PHE A 97 10.94 -7.29 -9.95
N ALA A 98 11.01 -8.03 -8.85
CA ALA A 98 9.83 -8.33 -8.04
C ALA A 98 9.97 -7.74 -6.65
N ALA A 99 8.85 -7.54 -5.95
CA ALA A 99 8.86 -7.35 -4.51
C ALA A 99 8.17 -8.53 -3.83
N SER A 100 8.74 -9.06 -2.76
CA SER A 100 8.14 -10.19 -2.05
C SER A 100 8.46 -10.16 -0.56
N ASP A 101 7.50 -10.58 0.26
CA ASP A 101 7.62 -10.64 1.72
C ASP A 101 8.22 -11.99 2.19
N ILE A 102 8.41 -12.92 1.26
CA ILE A 102 9.04 -14.23 1.46
C ILE A 102 9.97 -14.53 0.28
N PRO A 103 11.03 -15.33 0.47
CA PRO A 103 11.90 -15.74 -0.63
C PRO A 103 11.19 -16.67 -1.63
N PHE A 104 11.88 -16.99 -2.72
CA PHE A 104 11.50 -18.09 -3.60
C PHE A 104 11.28 -19.38 -2.80
N GLN A 105 10.21 -20.07 -3.16
CA GLN A 105 9.77 -21.29 -2.52
C GLN A 105 10.41 -22.49 -3.21
N PHE A 106 11.66 -22.80 -2.86
CA PHE A 106 12.42 -23.91 -3.47
C PHE A 106 11.87 -25.29 -3.09
N LYS A 107 11.38 -25.42 -1.85
CA LYS A 107 10.83 -26.66 -1.27
C LYS A 107 9.56 -26.33 -0.48
N PRO A 108 8.48 -25.91 -1.15
CA PRO A 108 7.25 -25.54 -0.47
C PRO A 108 6.67 -26.73 0.31
N GLU A 109 6.32 -26.50 1.56
CA GLU A 109 5.67 -27.48 2.45
C GLU A 109 4.13 -27.42 2.38
N ASP A 110 3.62 -26.44 1.62
CA ASP A 110 2.19 -26.14 1.48
C ASP A 110 1.54 -26.80 0.25
N GLY A 111 2.30 -27.64 -0.46
CA GLY A 111 1.89 -28.38 -1.65
C GLY A 111 1.96 -27.59 -2.96
N SER A 112 2.40 -26.33 -2.92
CA SER A 112 2.59 -25.54 -4.14
C SER A 112 3.76 -26.05 -5.00
N ALA A 113 3.82 -25.63 -6.26
CA ALA A 113 4.90 -26.00 -7.16
C ALA A 113 6.21 -25.28 -6.74
N PRO A 114 7.36 -25.99 -6.68
CA PRO A 114 8.62 -25.37 -6.34
C PRO A 114 9.06 -24.35 -7.39
N GLU A 115 9.56 -23.22 -6.91
CA GLU A 115 10.15 -22.16 -7.71
C GLU A 115 11.64 -22.45 -7.93
N LYS A 116 12.10 -22.33 -9.18
CA LYS A 116 13.47 -22.73 -9.60
C LYS A 116 14.15 -21.61 -10.39
N PRO A 117 14.56 -20.49 -9.74
CA PRO A 117 15.39 -19.49 -10.40
C PRO A 117 16.68 -20.11 -10.94
N ALA A 118 17.19 -19.55 -12.03
CA ALA A 118 18.48 -19.96 -12.56
C ALA A 118 19.58 -19.64 -11.53
N PRO A 119 20.58 -20.52 -11.32
CA PRO A 119 21.65 -20.27 -10.37
C PRO A 119 22.35 -18.94 -10.65
N GLY A 120 22.47 -18.10 -9.62
CA GLY A 120 23.12 -16.79 -9.73
C GLY A 120 22.38 -15.76 -10.59
N SER A 121 21.08 -15.95 -10.87
CA SER A 121 20.27 -15.00 -11.67
C SER A 121 19.54 -13.93 -10.86
N TYR A 122 19.59 -14.00 -9.53
CA TYR A 122 18.88 -13.08 -8.65
C TYR A 122 19.63 -12.78 -7.35
N ALA A 123 19.22 -11.71 -6.67
CA ALA A 123 19.61 -11.38 -5.30
C ALA A 123 18.41 -10.83 -4.52
N TYR A 124 18.38 -11.06 -3.20
CA TYR A 124 17.39 -10.48 -2.30
C TYR A 124 17.92 -9.19 -1.66
N MET A 125 17.21 -8.09 -1.86
CA MET A 125 17.51 -6.80 -1.26
C MET A 125 16.39 -6.41 -0.29
N PRO A 126 16.60 -6.44 1.03
CA PRO A 126 15.67 -5.82 1.97
C PRO A 126 15.32 -4.39 1.54
N VAL A 127 14.04 -4.04 1.47
CA VAL A 127 13.60 -2.73 0.94
C VAL A 127 12.76 -1.91 1.90
N THR A 128 11.89 -2.57 2.67
CA THR A 128 11.02 -1.89 3.63
C THR A 128 10.67 -2.83 4.77
N ALA A 129 10.49 -2.27 5.97
CA ALA A 129 10.19 -2.97 7.21
C ALA A 129 8.86 -2.48 7.80
N GLY A 130 8.09 -3.36 8.43
CA GLY A 130 6.73 -3.03 8.87
C GLY A 130 6.12 -4.10 9.76
N GLY A 131 4.96 -3.79 10.33
CA GLY A 131 4.16 -4.72 11.12
C GLY A 131 2.94 -5.19 10.34
N THR A 132 2.69 -6.50 10.36
CA THR A 132 1.38 -7.06 9.95
C THR A 132 0.41 -6.81 11.10
N ALA A 133 -0.57 -5.95 10.86
CA ALA A 133 -1.55 -5.44 11.81
C ALA A 133 -2.89 -6.15 11.65
N PHE A 134 -3.63 -6.30 12.76
CA PHE A 134 -5.00 -6.79 12.74
C PHE A 134 -5.99 -5.63 12.71
N MET A 135 -6.33 -5.16 11.51
CA MET A 135 -7.35 -4.14 11.31
C MET A 135 -8.74 -4.74 11.56
N TYR A 136 -9.60 -4.04 12.30
CA TYR A 136 -10.91 -4.59 12.68
C TYR A 136 -12.02 -3.53 12.66
N ASN A 137 -13.27 -4.00 12.55
CA ASN A 137 -14.47 -3.18 12.63
C ASN A 137 -15.41 -3.77 13.68
N LEU A 138 -15.35 -3.23 14.90
CA LEU A 138 -16.16 -3.70 16.02
C LEU A 138 -16.87 -2.51 16.67
N LEU A 139 -18.17 -2.66 16.94
CA LEU A 139 -18.97 -1.66 17.65
C LEU A 139 -19.41 -2.20 19.01
N ILE A 140 -19.39 -1.34 20.01
CA ILE A 140 -20.07 -1.55 21.30
C ILE A 140 -21.04 -0.38 21.47
N ASN A 141 -22.33 -0.70 21.62
CA ASN A 141 -23.39 0.30 21.77
C ASN A 141 -23.38 1.36 20.64
N GLY A 142 -23.16 0.92 19.40
CA GLY A 142 -23.09 1.79 18.22
C GLY A 142 -21.82 2.65 18.10
N LYS A 143 -20.85 2.51 19.01
CA LYS A 143 -19.56 3.23 18.96
C LYS A 143 -18.44 2.28 18.61
N ARG A 144 -17.52 2.73 17.75
CA ARG A 144 -16.37 1.92 17.34
C ARG A 144 -15.40 1.71 18.49
N VAL A 145 -15.01 0.46 18.69
CA VAL A 145 -13.90 0.09 19.56
C VAL A 145 -12.61 0.44 18.84
N THR A 146 -11.70 1.13 19.52
CA THR A 146 -10.43 1.62 18.98
C THR A 146 -9.21 1.14 19.77
N ASN A 147 -9.42 0.45 20.90
CA ASN A 147 -8.36 0.01 21.82
C ASN A 147 -8.38 -1.51 22.07
N LEU A 148 -8.84 -2.30 21.10
CA LEU A 148 -8.93 -3.76 21.22
C LEU A 148 -7.55 -4.37 21.49
N ARG A 149 -7.51 -5.35 22.39
CA ARG A 149 -6.35 -6.19 22.70
C ARG A 149 -6.60 -7.61 22.26
N LEU A 150 -5.57 -8.26 21.72
CA LEU A 150 -5.59 -9.69 21.41
C LEU A 150 -4.25 -10.32 21.81
N SER A 151 -4.32 -11.44 22.51
CA SER A 151 -3.19 -12.36 22.59
C SER A 151 -2.94 -13.01 21.24
N GLY A 152 -1.70 -13.43 20.99
CA GLY A 152 -1.40 -14.12 19.74
C GLY A 152 -2.15 -15.45 19.59
N GLU A 153 -2.45 -16.12 20.70
CA GLU A 153 -3.28 -17.33 20.71
C GLU A 153 -4.71 -17.01 20.27
N ASN A 154 -5.32 -15.94 20.79
CA ASN A 154 -6.67 -15.53 20.39
C ASN A 154 -6.73 -15.05 18.93
N ALA A 155 -5.71 -14.32 18.45
CA ALA A 155 -5.59 -14.00 17.03
C ALA A 155 -5.52 -15.28 16.18
N THR A 156 -4.72 -16.27 16.59
CA THR A 156 -4.65 -17.57 15.90
C THR A 156 -5.99 -18.29 15.91
N LYS A 157 -6.68 -18.34 17.06
CA LYS A 157 -8.01 -18.97 17.18
C LYS A 157 -9.06 -18.31 16.31
N ILE A 158 -9.05 -16.98 16.19
CA ILE A 158 -9.92 -16.25 15.26
C ILE A 158 -9.67 -16.69 13.82
N PHE A 159 -8.41 -16.65 13.38
CA PHE A 159 -8.04 -16.94 11.99
C PHE A 159 -8.00 -18.43 11.64
N THR A 160 -8.17 -19.32 12.62
CA THR A 160 -8.36 -20.77 12.44
C THR A 160 -9.82 -21.23 12.66
N GLY A 161 -10.70 -20.27 12.98
CA GLY A 161 -12.12 -20.51 13.24
C GLY A 161 -12.44 -21.21 14.57
N ALA A 162 -11.49 -21.28 15.50
CA ALA A 162 -11.71 -21.83 16.84
C ALA A 162 -12.44 -20.84 17.76
N ILE A 163 -12.31 -19.53 17.52
CA ILE A 163 -13.15 -18.49 18.14
C ILE A 163 -13.97 -17.81 17.05
N THR A 164 -15.29 -17.77 17.22
CA THR A 164 -16.23 -17.29 16.20
C THR A 164 -17.12 -16.12 16.66
N SER A 165 -17.02 -15.71 17.93
CA SER A 165 -17.82 -14.61 18.50
C SER A 165 -16.95 -13.67 19.33
N TRP A 166 -17.20 -12.35 19.23
CA TRP A 166 -16.42 -11.32 19.91
C TRP A 166 -16.54 -11.34 21.44
N ASN A 167 -17.63 -11.89 21.97
CA ASN A 167 -17.84 -12.09 23.41
C ASN A 167 -17.28 -13.42 23.95
N ASP A 168 -16.45 -14.11 23.17
CA ASP A 168 -15.76 -15.31 23.66
C ASP A 168 -14.99 -14.99 24.96
N PRO A 169 -15.08 -15.84 25.99
CA PRO A 169 -14.41 -15.59 27.27
C PRO A 169 -12.91 -15.34 27.16
N ALA A 170 -12.22 -15.94 26.17
CA ALA A 170 -10.80 -15.72 25.97
C ALA A 170 -10.52 -14.31 25.44
N ILE A 171 -11.36 -13.78 24.53
CA ILE A 171 -11.25 -12.39 24.07
C ILE A 171 -11.61 -11.42 25.20
N GLN A 172 -12.65 -11.73 25.98
CA GLN A 172 -13.04 -10.92 27.13
C GLN A 172 -11.92 -10.83 28.18
N ALA A 173 -11.14 -11.90 28.36
CA ALA A 173 -9.99 -11.91 29.27
C ALA A 173 -8.85 -10.97 28.81
N ASP A 174 -8.65 -10.80 27.49
CA ASP A 174 -7.71 -9.80 26.96
C ASP A 174 -8.23 -8.35 27.11
N ASN A 175 -9.56 -8.18 27.27
CA ASN A 175 -10.24 -6.88 27.23
C ASN A 175 -11.14 -6.63 28.46
N PRO A 176 -10.60 -6.67 29.69
CA PRO A 176 -11.40 -6.58 30.92
C PRO A 176 -12.14 -5.25 31.09
N GLY A 177 -11.71 -4.18 30.39
CA GLY A 177 -12.37 -2.89 30.41
C GLY A 177 -13.51 -2.72 29.41
N LEU A 178 -13.80 -3.74 28.57
CA LEU A 178 -14.87 -3.70 27.57
C LEU A 178 -15.94 -4.73 27.87
N THR A 179 -17.20 -4.37 27.65
CA THR A 179 -18.30 -5.34 27.59
C THR A 179 -18.40 -5.86 26.16
N MET A 180 -17.78 -7.00 25.88
CA MET A 180 -17.68 -7.51 24.52
C MET A 180 -19.07 -7.89 23.96
N PRO A 181 -19.40 -7.50 22.72
CA PRO A 181 -20.72 -7.74 22.14
C PRO A 181 -20.83 -9.20 21.65
N ALA A 182 -22.03 -9.77 21.69
CA ALA A 182 -22.35 -11.07 21.09
C ALA A 182 -22.44 -10.95 19.55
N ARG A 183 -21.33 -10.54 18.92
CA ARG A 183 -21.21 -10.32 17.49
C ARG A 183 -20.34 -11.41 16.88
N THR A 184 -20.82 -12.05 15.82
CA THR A 184 -20.02 -13.01 15.04
C THR A 184 -18.77 -12.34 14.48
N ILE A 185 -17.63 -13.02 14.61
CA ILE A 185 -16.36 -12.60 14.02
C ILE A 185 -16.35 -13.01 12.55
N VAL A 186 -15.93 -12.09 11.68
CA VAL A 186 -15.76 -12.34 10.24
C VAL A 186 -14.28 -12.17 9.88
N PRO A 187 -13.47 -13.25 9.86
CA PRO A 187 -12.09 -13.16 9.41
C PRO A 187 -12.03 -12.81 7.92
N VAL A 188 -11.27 -11.79 7.59
CA VAL A 188 -11.00 -11.36 6.21
C VAL A 188 -9.57 -11.74 5.87
N VAL A 189 -9.42 -12.66 4.92
CA VAL A 189 -8.15 -13.29 4.56
C VAL A 189 -7.80 -13.00 3.10
N ARG A 190 -6.56 -13.30 2.72
CA ARG A 190 -6.08 -13.07 1.34
C ARG A 190 -6.58 -14.15 0.39
N SER A 191 -7.14 -13.74 -0.75
CA SER A 191 -7.51 -14.65 -1.84
C SER A 191 -6.35 -14.92 -2.81
N ASP A 192 -5.37 -14.03 -2.86
CA ASP A 192 -4.20 -14.10 -3.72
C ASP A 192 -2.98 -14.75 -3.02
N GLY A 193 -1.94 -15.06 -3.79
CA GLY A 193 -0.68 -15.60 -3.28
C GLY A 193 0.12 -14.53 -2.53
N SER A 194 -0.13 -14.44 -1.23
CA SER A 194 0.26 -13.34 -0.35
C SER A 194 1.46 -13.68 0.53
N GLY A 195 2.44 -12.78 0.58
CA GLY A 195 3.57 -12.92 1.48
C GLY A 195 3.19 -12.63 2.93
N SER A 196 2.24 -11.72 3.17
CA SER A 196 1.65 -11.49 4.51
C SER A 196 0.99 -12.75 5.06
N SER A 197 0.32 -13.54 4.20
CA SER A 197 -0.27 -14.82 4.61
C SER A 197 0.81 -15.82 4.99
N ALA A 198 1.88 -15.92 4.19
CA ALA A 198 3.00 -16.80 4.49
C ALA A 198 3.70 -16.40 5.80
N GLN A 199 3.96 -15.11 6.01
CA GLN A 199 4.53 -14.59 7.26
C GLN A 199 3.63 -14.88 8.47
N PHE A 200 2.32 -14.68 8.34
CA PHE A 200 1.37 -14.93 9.43
C PHE A 200 1.27 -16.42 9.77
N THR A 201 1.20 -17.28 8.76
CA THR A 201 1.19 -18.73 8.96
C THR A 201 2.50 -19.25 9.52
N LYS A 202 3.66 -18.73 9.08
CA LYS A 202 4.97 -19.03 9.67
C LYS A 202 5.01 -18.68 11.16
N TRP A 203 4.51 -17.50 11.54
CA TRP A 203 4.38 -17.11 12.94
C TRP A 203 3.43 -18.01 13.73
N MET A 204 2.29 -18.41 13.17
CA MET A 204 1.38 -19.36 13.81
C MET A 204 2.03 -20.74 14.03
N ILE A 205 2.78 -21.23 13.03
CA ILE A 205 3.52 -22.50 13.14
C ILE A 205 4.56 -22.41 14.26
N ALA A 206 5.30 -21.31 14.34
CA ALA A 206 6.34 -21.13 15.35
C ALA A 206 5.78 -20.99 16.77
N LYS A 207 4.64 -20.30 16.95
CA LYS A 207 4.10 -19.94 18.27
C LYS A 207 2.96 -20.82 18.74
N TYR A 208 2.13 -21.31 17.82
CA TYR A 208 0.90 -22.04 18.10
C TYR A 208 0.74 -23.27 17.17
N PRO A 209 1.77 -24.14 17.07
CA PRO A 209 1.79 -25.23 16.08
C PRO A 209 0.56 -26.15 16.19
N ALA A 210 0.10 -26.44 17.41
CA ALA A 210 -1.07 -27.30 17.61
C ALA A 210 -2.36 -26.72 16.99
N LEU A 211 -2.59 -25.41 17.13
CA LEU A 211 -3.75 -24.74 16.52
C LEU A 211 -3.65 -24.74 14.99
N TRP A 212 -2.45 -24.50 14.45
CA TRP A 212 -2.23 -24.52 13.00
C TRP A 212 -2.40 -25.93 12.41
N THR A 213 -1.81 -26.96 13.03
CA THR A 213 -1.94 -28.35 12.58
C THR A 213 -3.40 -28.80 12.59
N ASP A 214 -4.13 -28.51 13.67
CA ASP A 214 -5.55 -28.80 13.79
C ASP A 214 -6.37 -28.07 12.71
N TYR A 215 -6.08 -26.78 12.46
CA TYR A 215 -6.70 -26.03 11.37
C TYR A 215 -6.41 -26.61 9.99
N CYS A 216 -5.15 -26.95 9.69
CA CYS A 216 -4.73 -27.54 8.43
C CYS A 216 -5.46 -28.86 8.13
N ASN A 217 -5.65 -29.70 9.16
CA ASN A 217 -6.43 -30.94 9.05
C ASN A 217 -7.89 -30.65 8.69
N ARG A 218 -8.52 -29.66 9.34
CA ARG A 218 -9.92 -29.29 9.06
C ARG A 218 -10.10 -28.55 7.74
N SER A 219 -9.10 -27.80 7.29
CA SER A 219 -9.17 -27.00 6.06
C SER A 219 -8.98 -27.83 4.79
N GLY A 220 -8.78 -29.15 4.92
CA GLY A 220 -8.54 -30.06 3.79
C GLY A 220 -7.15 -29.92 3.16
N ARG A 221 -6.18 -29.31 3.85
CA ARG A 221 -4.80 -29.16 3.33
C ARG A 221 -3.85 -30.25 3.77
N ALA A 222 -4.18 -31.00 4.81
CA ALA A 222 -3.30 -32.06 5.29
C ALA A 222 -2.93 -33.05 4.16
N PRO A 223 -1.66 -33.51 4.09
CA PRO A 223 -0.56 -33.26 5.03
C PRO A 223 0.25 -31.97 4.79
N ALA A 224 -0.14 -31.11 3.85
CA ALA A 224 0.61 -29.92 3.44
C ALA A 224 0.39 -28.72 4.38
N CYS A 225 0.89 -28.85 5.61
CA CYS A 225 0.66 -27.91 6.71
C CYS A 225 1.83 -26.93 6.96
N GLY A 226 2.69 -26.69 5.96
CA GLY A 226 3.72 -25.67 6.05
C GLY A 226 3.20 -24.23 5.99
N GLU A 227 4.12 -23.27 6.04
CA GLU A 227 3.82 -21.86 5.75
C GLU A 227 3.23 -21.73 4.35
N THR A 228 2.22 -20.88 4.16
CA THR A 228 1.49 -20.81 2.88
C THR A 228 1.18 -19.38 2.46
N SER A 229 1.42 -19.10 1.17
CA SER A 229 1.00 -17.83 0.56
C SER A 229 -0.50 -17.75 0.29
N PHE A 230 -1.13 -18.91 0.08
CA PHE A 230 -2.56 -19.00 -0.19
C PHE A 230 -3.25 -19.36 1.13
N TYR A 231 -3.93 -18.42 1.77
CA TYR A 231 -4.52 -18.69 3.09
C TYR A 231 -5.67 -19.71 2.93
N PRO A 232 -5.73 -20.80 3.72
CA PRO A 232 -6.84 -21.75 3.63
C PRO A 232 -8.15 -21.02 4.02
N THR A 233 -9.23 -21.24 3.29
CA THR A 233 -10.53 -20.63 3.63
C THR A 233 -11.48 -21.68 4.17
N ILE A 234 -12.19 -21.34 5.25
CA ILE A 234 -13.29 -22.12 5.80
C ILE A 234 -14.58 -21.28 5.79
N ALA A 235 -15.73 -21.91 6.03
CA ALA A 235 -17.01 -21.22 6.12
C ALA A 235 -16.95 -20.05 7.13
N GLY A 236 -17.56 -18.92 6.77
CA GLY A 236 -17.58 -17.70 7.59
C GLY A 236 -16.40 -16.74 7.35
N MET A 237 -15.39 -17.13 6.57
CA MET A 237 -14.32 -16.23 6.14
C MET A 237 -14.67 -15.51 4.84
N ILE A 238 -14.13 -14.29 4.69
CA ILE A 238 -14.20 -13.51 3.46
C ILE A 238 -12.80 -13.46 2.86
N ALA A 239 -12.67 -13.74 1.56
CA ALA A 239 -11.40 -13.66 0.87
C ALA A 239 -11.34 -12.39 0.00
N GLN A 240 -10.29 -11.60 0.14
CA GLN A 240 -10.05 -10.39 -0.64
C GLN A 240 -8.63 -10.38 -1.22
N SER A 241 -8.47 -9.79 -2.40
CA SER A 241 -7.17 -9.70 -3.05
C SER A 241 -6.40 -8.48 -2.55
N GLY A 242 -5.14 -8.67 -2.17
CA GLY A 242 -4.25 -7.62 -1.71
C GLY A 242 -4.63 -6.99 -0.35
N ASP A 243 -3.67 -6.30 0.25
CA ASP A 243 -3.91 -5.55 1.50
C ASP A 243 -4.99 -4.47 1.33
N LEU A 244 -5.06 -3.81 0.16
CA LEU A 244 -6.10 -2.83 -0.14
C LEU A 244 -7.50 -3.44 -0.16
N GLY A 245 -7.67 -4.66 -0.68
CA GLY A 245 -8.95 -5.35 -0.70
C GLY A 245 -9.41 -5.72 0.72
N ILE A 246 -8.49 -6.21 1.56
CA ILE A 246 -8.80 -6.52 2.97
C ILE A 246 -9.17 -5.24 3.73
N ALA A 247 -8.33 -4.20 3.68
CA ALA A 247 -8.60 -2.93 4.36
C ALA A 247 -9.89 -2.29 3.86
N GLY A 248 -10.10 -2.31 2.54
CA GLY A 248 -11.31 -1.84 1.88
C GLY A 248 -12.56 -2.55 2.41
N TYR A 249 -12.56 -3.88 2.51
CA TYR A 249 -13.67 -4.66 3.05
C TYR A 249 -13.92 -4.36 4.54
N VAL A 250 -12.88 -4.46 5.37
CA VAL A 250 -13.00 -4.23 6.84
C VAL A 250 -13.53 -2.83 7.11
N SER A 251 -13.15 -1.85 6.29
CA SER A 251 -13.58 -0.45 6.49
C SER A 251 -15.05 -0.17 6.13
N GLN A 252 -15.75 -1.12 5.49
CA GLN A 252 -17.15 -0.91 5.11
C GLN A 252 -18.10 -0.92 6.30
N GLY A 253 -19.14 -0.08 6.26
CA GLY A 253 -20.16 0.00 7.31
C GLY A 253 -20.89 -1.32 7.57
N PHE A 254 -21.13 -2.12 6.53
CA PHE A 254 -21.78 -3.43 6.65
C PHE A 254 -20.87 -4.51 7.26
N ALA A 255 -19.55 -4.29 7.29
CA ALA A 255 -18.56 -5.27 7.73
C ALA A 255 -18.35 -5.25 9.25
N GLU A 256 -19.37 -4.88 10.03
CA GLU A 256 -19.30 -4.97 11.49
C GLU A 256 -19.02 -6.42 11.93
N GLY A 257 -18.06 -6.59 12.83
CA GLY A 257 -17.54 -7.88 13.27
C GLY A 257 -16.32 -8.37 12.48
N ALA A 258 -15.92 -7.67 11.41
CA ALA A 258 -14.79 -8.07 10.58
C ALA A 258 -13.42 -7.79 11.23
N ILE A 259 -12.46 -8.66 10.94
CA ILE A 259 -11.04 -8.52 11.30
C ILE A 259 -10.17 -9.10 10.19
N GLY A 260 -9.17 -8.36 9.74
CA GLY A 260 -8.24 -8.79 8.69
C GLY A 260 -6.79 -8.45 9.03
N TYR A 261 -5.85 -9.19 8.45
CA TYR A 261 -4.42 -8.90 8.57
C TYR A 261 -3.93 -8.11 7.35
N VAL A 262 -3.35 -6.94 7.60
CA VAL A 262 -2.81 -6.03 6.58
C VAL A 262 -1.49 -5.43 7.05
N ASN A 263 -0.68 -4.88 6.14
CA ASN A 263 0.37 -3.95 6.57
C ASN A 263 -0.25 -2.76 7.33
N TYR A 264 0.38 -2.31 8.41
CA TYR A 264 -0.09 -1.19 9.24
C TYR A 264 -0.41 0.08 8.45
N SER A 265 0.33 0.36 7.37
CA SER A 265 0.10 1.52 6.49
C SER A 265 -1.34 1.61 5.96
N TYR A 266 -2.01 0.48 5.72
CA TYR A 266 -3.39 0.46 5.24
C TYR A 266 -4.38 0.87 6.32
N ALA A 267 -4.18 0.45 7.57
CA ALA A 267 -5.04 0.89 8.68
C ALA A 267 -4.89 2.39 8.95
N LEU A 268 -3.67 2.93 8.82
CA LEU A 268 -3.43 4.38 8.89
C LEU A 268 -4.16 5.11 7.75
N GLY A 269 -3.96 4.68 6.50
CA GLY A 269 -4.55 5.30 5.32
C GLY A 269 -6.08 5.24 5.31
N SER A 270 -6.66 4.14 5.80
CA SER A 270 -8.11 3.97 5.92
C SER A 270 -8.72 4.64 7.16
N GLN A 271 -7.91 5.24 8.05
CA GLN A 271 -8.37 5.78 9.33
C GLN A 271 -9.14 4.74 10.16
N PHE A 272 -8.56 3.55 10.32
CA PHE A 272 -9.16 2.45 11.08
C PHE A 272 -8.26 1.96 12.21
N PRO A 273 -8.83 1.40 13.29
CA PRO A 273 -8.07 0.90 14.42
C PRO A 273 -7.44 -0.46 14.11
N VAL A 274 -6.42 -0.81 14.89
CA VAL A 274 -5.74 -2.11 14.83
C VAL A 274 -5.67 -2.72 16.22
N ALA A 275 -5.76 -4.04 16.34
CA ALA A 275 -5.62 -4.66 17.65
C ALA A 275 -4.19 -4.50 18.17
N LYS A 276 -4.05 -4.19 19.46
CA LYS A 276 -2.78 -4.35 20.17
C LYS A 276 -2.53 -5.84 20.39
N VAL A 277 -1.30 -6.31 20.16
CA VAL A 277 -0.94 -7.72 20.24
C VAL A 277 -0.06 -7.98 21.45
N LEU A 278 -0.40 -8.98 22.25
CA LEU A 278 0.40 -9.39 23.40
C LEU A 278 1.78 -9.90 22.95
N ASN A 279 2.84 -9.31 23.45
CA ASN A 279 4.22 -9.75 23.22
C ASN A 279 4.75 -10.67 24.33
N ALA A 280 5.97 -11.18 24.18
CA ALA A 280 6.54 -12.15 25.12
C ALA A 280 6.96 -11.53 26.46
N ALA A 281 6.99 -10.20 26.56
CA ALA A 281 7.22 -9.46 27.79
C ALA A 281 5.95 -9.21 28.60
N GLY A 282 4.78 -9.65 28.10
CA GLY A 282 3.50 -9.48 28.78
C GLY A 282 2.84 -8.11 28.56
N TYR A 283 3.16 -7.43 27.46
CA TYR A 283 2.54 -6.14 27.08
C TYR A 283 1.79 -6.25 25.75
N TYR A 284 0.64 -5.58 25.65
CA TYR A 284 -0.08 -5.43 24.39
C TYR A 284 0.46 -4.22 23.61
N THR A 285 1.10 -4.47 22.47
CA THR A 285 1.78 -3.43 21.68
C THR A 285 1.14 -3.25 20.30
N GLU A 286 1.25 -2.05 19.76
CA GLU A 286 0.82 -1.72 18.40
C GLU A 286 1.96 -1.97 17.38
N PRO A 287 1.64 -2.20 16.09
CA PRO A 287 2.61 -2.30 15.00
C PRO A 287 3.19 -0.93 14.58
N THR A 288 3.52 -0.07 15.54
CA THR A 288 4.10 1.26 15.24
C THR A 288 5.50 1.11 14.63
N PRO A 289 5.96 2.09 13.83
CA PRO A 289 7.32 2.10 13.29
C PRO A 289 8.40 1.82 14.34
N GLN A 290 8.28 2.39 15.54
CA GLN A 290 9.22 2.23 16.64
C GLN A 290 9.20 0.83 17.23
N ASN A 291 8.02 0.27 17.48
CA ASN A 291 7.89 -1.10 18.02
C ASN A 291 8.41 -2.13 17.03
N VAL A 292 8.17 -1.91 15.73
CA VAL A 292 8.72 -2.73 14.64
C VAL A 292 10.25 -2.60 14.58
N ALA A 293 10.80 -1.40 14.71
CA ALA A 293 12.24 -1.18 14.72
C ALA A 293 12.93 -1.92 15.87
N VAL A 294 12.35 -1.87 17.08
CA VAL A 294 12.83 -2.62 18.26
C VAL A 294 12.83 -4.12 17.96
N SER A 295 11.69 -4.65 17.52
CA SER A 295 11.54 -6.06 17.16
C SER A 295 12.58 -6.54 16.15
N LEU A 296 12.83 -5.75 15.11
CA LEU A 296 13.74 -6.13 14.02
C LEU A 296 15.22 -6.11 14.43
N LEU A 297 15.58 -5.64 15.63
CA LEU A 297 16.90 -5.91 16.20
C LEU A 297 17.17 -7.40 16.42
N LYS A 298 16.11 -8.22 16.54
CA LYS A 298 16.21 -9.68 16.66
C LYS A 298 16.14 -10.41 15.32
N ALA A 299 15.92 -9.70 14.22
CA ALA A 299 15.92 -10.30 12.89
C ALA A 299 17.35 -10.62 12.44
N GLN A 300 17.52 -11.77 11.82
CA GLN A 300 18.79 -12.18 11.21
C GLN A 300 18.63 -12.34 9.71
N ILE A 301 19.70 -12.05 8.98
CA ILE A 301 19.82 -12.40 7.56
C ILE A 301 20.59 -13.72 7.52
N ASN A 302 20.04 -14.71 6.83
CA ASN A 302 20.75 -15.94 6.60
C ASN A 302 21.89 -15.70 5.60
N THR A 303 23.13 -15.82 6.06
CA THR A 303 24.35 -15.55 5.27
C THR A 303 25.04 -16.82 4.78
N ASN A 304 24.35 -17.97 4.78
CA ASN A 304 24.89 -19.23 4.28
C ASN A 304 24.98 -19.22 2.74
N GLU A 305 26.10 -18.76 2.21
CA GLU A 305 26.38 -18.74 0.77
C GLU A 305 26.45 -20.12 0.12
N SER A 306 26.68 -21.18 0.91
CA SER A 306 26.72 -22.56 0.39
C SER A 306 25.32 -23.11 0.09
N ASP A 307 24.27 -22.48 0.60
CA ASP A 307 22.88 -22.82 0.30
C ASP A 307 22.14 -21.62 -0.32
N PRO A 308 22.12 -21.52 -1.67
CA PRO A 308 21.48 -20.40 -2.36
C PRO A 308 19.94 -20.40 -2.20
N THR A 309 19.34 -21.44 -1.61
CA THR A 309 17.89 -21.47 -1.35
C THR A 309 17.50 -20.66 -0.12
N VAL A 310 18.46 -20.42 0.78
CA VAL A 310 18.25 -19.69 2.03
C VAL A 310 19.16 -18.47 2.18
N TYR A 311 20.16 -18.30 1.31
CA TYR A 311 21.03 -17.12 1.33
C TYR A 311 20.24 -15.82 1.17
N LEU A 312 20.54 -14.85 2.03
CA LEU A 312 19.91 -13.54 2.20
C LEU A 312 18.42 -13.57 2.55
N THR A 313 17.91 -14.69 3.08
CA THR A 313 16.53 -14.80 3.55
C THR A 313 16.42 -14.41 5.03
N GLN A 314 15.23 -13.96 5.42
CA GLN A 314 14.89 -13.54 6.78
C GLN A 314 14.78 -14.74 7.72
N GLN A 315 15.35 -14.58 8.90
CA GLN A 315 15.13 -15.42 10.06
C GLN A 315 14.50 -14.53 11.15
N LEU A 316 13.26 -14.85 11.52
CA LEU A 316 12.40 -14.01 12.36
C LEU A 316 11.99 -14.71 13.66
N GLU A 317 12.49 -15.92 13.91
CA GLU A 317 12.17 -16.69 15.12
C GLU A 317 12.56 -15.91 16.39
N GLY A 318 13.68 -15.18 16.34
CA GLY A 318 14.10 -14.26 17.39
C GLY A 318 13.16 -13.07 17.59
N VAL A 319 12.49 -12.60 16.53
CA VAL A 319 11.48 -11.52 16.58
C VAL A 319 10.21 -12.01 17.29
N TYR A 320 9.78 -13.24 17.01
CA TYR A 320 8.56 -13.82 17.59
C TYR A 320 8.69 -14.13 19.10
N ALA A 321 9.92 -14.21 19.59
CA ALA A 321 10.26 -14.50 20.98
C ALA A 321 10.90 -13.29 21.71
N ASP A 322 10.90 -12.11 21.10
CA ASP A 322 11.52 -10.94 21.69
C ASP A 322 10.85 -10.55 23.02
N THR A 323 11.67 -10.36 24.05
CA THR A 323 11.27 -10.06 25.42
C THR A 323 11.43 -8.59 25.78
N ASP A 324 11.81 -7.74 24.82
CA ASP A 324 11.67 -6.30 24.99
C ASP A 324 10.18 -5.93 25.11
N PRO A 325 9.76 -5.20 26.16
CA PRO A 325 8.37 -4.76 26.35
C PRO A 325 7.79 -4.00 25.16
N ARG A 326 8.61 -3.36 24.34
CA ARG A 326 8.19 -2.54 23.19
C ARG A 326 8.01 -3.35 21.92
N SER A 327 8.43 -4.62 21.91
CA SER A 327 8.39 -5.47 20.73
C SER A 327 6.96 -5.69 20.22
N TYR A 328 6.81 -5.76 18.90
CA TYR A 328 5.65 -6.27 18.18
C TYR A 328 6.03 -7.55 17.41
N GLN A 329 5.37 -8.67 17.70
CA GLN A 329 5.85 -10.00 17.25
C GLN A 329 5.62 -10.29 15.75
N LEU A 330 4.73 -9.57 15.09
CA LEU A 330 4.43 -9.72 13.65
C LEU A 330 5.17 -8.67 12.81
N SER A 331 6.39 -8.33 13.24
CA SER A 331 7.32 -7.45 12.53
C SER A 331 8.16 -8.21 11.53
N SER A 332 8.29 -7.66 10.32
CA SER A 332 9.06 -8.28 9.24
C SER A 332 9.57 -7.24 8.24
N TYR A 333 10.28 -7.68 7.21
CA TYR A 333 10.69 -6.86 6.08
C TYR A 333 10.42 -7.57 4.75
N SER A 334 10.25 -6.77 3.69
CA SER A 334 10.05 -7.24 2.33
C SER A 334 11.34 -7.09 1.52
N TYR A 335 11.50 -7.89 0.47
CA TYR A 335 12.61 -7.81 -0.47
C TYR A 335 12.19 -7.15 -1.77
N LEU A 336 13.12 -6.46 -2.43
CA LEU A 336 13.19 -6.52 -3.88
C LEU A 336 13.99 -7.76 -4.29
N ILE A 337 13.48 -8.50 -5.26
CA ILE A 337 14.20 -9.56 -5.96
C ILE A 337 14.80 -8.89 -7.20
N LEU A 338 16.12 -8.73 -7.15
CA LEU A 338 16.90 -8.02 -8.16
C LEU A 338 17.48 -9.02 -9.17
N PRO A 339 17.51 -8.71 -10.47
CA PRO A 339 18.25 -9.49 -11.44
C PRO A 339 19.76 -9.27 -11.27
N THR A 340 20.53 -10.36 -11.29
CA THR A 340 22.01 -10.33 -11.29
C THR A 340 22.61 -10.72 -12.65
N THR A 341 21.74 -11.02 -13.62
CA THR A 341 22.09 -11.34 -15.01
C THR A 341 21.13 -10.65 -15.96
N VAL A 342 21.59 -10.32 -17.17
CA VAL A 342 20.71 -9.82 -18.24
C VAL A 342 19.90 -10.98 -18.80
N ALA A 343 18.58 -10.94 -18.63
CA ALA A 343 17.65 -11.98 -19.09
C ALA A 343 16.24 -11.41 -19.30
N GLY A 344 15.43 -12.10 -20.11
CA GLY A 344 14.07 -11.66 -20.42
C GLY A 344 14.05 -10.27 -21.04
N GLN A 345 13.25 -9.36 -20.48
CA GLN A 345 13.20 -7.96 -20.89
C GLN A 345 14.19 -7.04 -20.17
N PHE A 346 14.95 -7.56 -19.20
CA PHE A 346 15.91 -6.78 -18.42
C PHE A 346 17.19 -6.54 -19.24
N ASN A 347 17.80 -5.36 -19.13
CA ASN A 347 19.01 -5.00 -19.85
C ASN A 347 19.87 -4.02 -19.00
N LEU A 348 21.05 -3.64 -19.50
CA LEU A 348 21.97 -2.77 -18.75
C LEU A 348 21.40 -1.38 -18.47
N ASP A 349 20.66 -0.77 -19.41
CA ASP A 349 20.05 0.55 -19.23
C ASP A 349 18.97 0.53 -18.15
N LYS A 350 18.18 -0.55 -18.11
CA LYS A 350 17.23 -0.80 -17.02
C LYS A 350 17.93 -1.06 -15.70
N GLY A 351 19.10 -1.71 -15.70
CA GLY A 351 19.90 -1.88 -14.49
C GLY A 351 20.52 -0.60 -13.95
N LYS A 352 20.89 0.33 -14.82
CA LYS A 352 21.23 1.71 -14.44
C LYS A 352 20.05 2.37 -13.69
N THR A 353 18.83 2.23 -14.21
CA THR A 353 17.62 2.75 -13.54
C THR A 353 17.30 2.03 -12.23
N LEU A 354 17.30 0.70 -12.22
CA LEU A 354 16.97 -0.10 -11.05
C LEU A 354 17.97 0.14 -9.92
N GLY A 355 19.26 0.24 -10.25
CA GLY A 355 20.30 0.60 -9.30
C GLY A 355 20.09 1.98 -8.70
N ALA A 356 19.79 3.01 -9.52
CA ALA A 356 19.51 4.35 -9.02
C ALA A 356 18.26 4.41 -8.12
N PHE A 357 17.19 3.70 -8.49
CA PHE A 357 15.99 3.54 -7.67
C PHE A 357 16.30 2.86 -6.33
N ALA A 358 17.09 1.78 -6.36
CA ALA A 358 17.45 1.02 -5.16
C ALA A 358 18.37 1.82 -4.21
N TYR A 359 19.35 2.55 -4.75
CA TYR A 359 20.17 3.48 -3.95
C TYR A 359 19.32 4.57 -3.29
N TYR A 360 18.35 5.13 -4.01
CA TYR A 360 17.38 6.09 -3.44
C TYR A 360 16.55 5.46 -2.31
N ALA A 361 16.03 4.24 -2.53
CA ALA A 361 15.21 3.53 -1.55
C ALA A 361 15.95 3.34 -0.22
N MET A 362 17.25 3.02 -0.27
CA MET A 362 18.08 2.76 0.90
C MET A 362 18.61 4.03 1.56
N CYS A 363 18.97 5.05 0.75
CA CYS A 363 19.69 6.21 1.27
C CYS A 363 18.80 7.44 1.51
N GLN A 364 17.65 7.56 0.87
CA GLN A 364 16.78 8.74 0.97
C GLN A 364 15.36 8.40 1.43
N ALA A 365 14.78 7.30 0.96
CA ALA A 365 13.37 7.02 1.21
C ALA A 365 13.07 6.65 2.68
N GLN A 366 14.05 6.13 3.43
CA GLN A 366 13.86 5.66 4.81
C GLN A 366 13.40 6.77 5.77
N GLN A 367 13.66 8.05 5.46
CA GLN A 367 13.16 9.19 6.24
C GLN A 367 11.63 9.32 6.23
N GLN A 368 10.95 8.75 5.24
CA GLN A 368 9.49 8.81 5.11
C GLN A 368 8.79 7.60 5.73
N SER A 369 9.52 6.53 6.08
CA SER A 369 8.93 5.25 6.51
C SER A 369 7.90 5.43 7.63
N ALA A 370 8.25 6.17 8.69
CA ALA A 370 7.36 6.34 9.85
C ALA A 370 6.03 7.02 9.49
N SER A 371 6.06 8.05 8.63
CA SER A 371 4.85 8.75 8.16
C SER A 371 3.93 7.87 7.30
N LEU A 372 4.48 6.81 6.70
CA LEU A 372 3.75 5.84 5.90
C LEU A 372 3.29 4.63 6.73
N GLY A 373 3.62 4.55 8.02
CA GLY A 373 3.34 3.36 8.86
C GLY A 373 4.36 2.22 8.71
N TYR A 374 5.52 2.49 8.12
CA TYR A 374 6.64 1.54 8.03
C TYR A 374 7.73 1.91 9.03
N SER A 375 8.54 0.92 9.42
CA SER A 375 9.77 1.15 10.15
C SER A 375 10.90 1.51 9.18
N PRO A 376 11.71 2.54 9.49
CA PRO A 376 13.03 2.64 8.89
C PRO A 376 13.83 1.36 9.15
N MET A 377 14.61 0.92 8.16
CA MET A 377 15.37 -0.32 8.26
C MET A 377 16.63 -0.15 9.13
N PRO A 378 16.99 -1.16 9.95
CA PRO A 378 18.24 -1.14 10.73
C PRO A 378 19.48 -1.25 9.83
N LEU A 379 20.62 -0.82 10.37
CA LEU A 379 21.89 -0.66 9.64
C LEU A 379 22.35 -1.94 8.93
N ASN A 380 22.23 -3.10 9.58
CA ASN A 380 22.62 -4.39 9.01
C ASN A 380 21.81 -4.75 7.75
N LEU A 381 20.50 -4.47 7.74
CA LEU A 381 19.66 -4.72 6.57
C LEU A 381 19.99 -3.75 5.42
N VAL A 382 20.24 -2.48 5.73
CA VAL A 382 20.64 -1.48 4.73
C VAL A 382 22.00 -1.79 4.11
N GLN A 383 22.97 -2.20 4.90
CA GLN A 383 24.28 -2.66 4.41
C GLN A 383 24.12 -3.84 3.44
N ALA A 384 23.36 -4.86 3.85
CA ALA A 384 23.09 -6.03 3.00
C ALA A 384 22.43 -5.65 1.66
N SER A 385 21.54 -4.65 1.69
CA SER A 385 20.91 -4.11 0.48
C SER A 385 21.91 -3.44 -0.45
N PHE A 386 22.81 -2.58 0.04
CA PHE A 386 23.84 -1.97 -0.81
C PHE A 386 24.76 -3.03 -1.45
N ASP A 387 25.08 -4.10 -0.73
CA ASP A 387 25.88 -5.20 -1.29
C ASP A 387 25.17 -5.92 -2.44
N GLN A 388 23.84 -6.01 -2.41
CA GLN A 388 23.06 -6.60 -3.50
C GLN A 388 22.86 -5.64 -4.67
N ILE A 389 22.71 -4.34 -4.42
CA ILE A 389 22.55 -3.33 -5.48
C ILE A 389 23.74 -3.34 -6.44
N ARG A 390 24.97 -3.55 -5.92
CA ARG A 390 26.19 -3.64 -6.74
C ARG A 390 26.21 -4.83 -7.70
N LYS A 391 25.35 -5.84 -7.49
CA LYS A 391 25.25 -7.03 -8.35
C LYS A 391 24.31 -6.84 -9.55
N ILE A 392 23.56 -5.73 -9.62
CA ILE A 392 22.64 -5.45 -10.72
C ILE A 392 23.45 -5.16 -12.00
N PRO A 393 23.22 -5.90 -13.11
CA PRO A 393 23.91 -5.63 -14.38
C PRO A 393 23.62 -4.22 -14.90
N GLY A 394 24.66 -3.43 -15.17
CA GLY A 394 24.51 -2.05 -15.67
C GLY A 394 24.33 -1.00 -14.59
N VAL A 395 24.37 -1.38 -13.30
CA VAL A 395 24.36 -0.41 -12.20
C VAL A 395 25.56 0.52 -12.28
N VAL A 396 25.32 1.81 -12.02
CA VAL A 396 26.38 2.76 -11.69
C VAL A 396 26.70 2.58 -10.22
N VAL A 397 27.77 1.86 -9.91
CA VAL A 397 28.19 1.59 -8.52
C VAL A 397 28.47 2.92 -7.81
N GLN A 398 27.94 3.06 -6.59
CA GLN A 398 28.16 4.23 -5.75
C GLN A 398 28.86 3.81 -4.46
N ASP A 399 29.88 4.57 -4.09
CA ASP A 399 30.53 4.47 -2.78
C ASP A 399 29.77 5.38 -1.79
N ILE A 400 28.69 4.83 -1.23
CA ILE A 400 27.83 5.54 -0.29
C ILE A 400 28.35 5.37 1.13
N ASP A 401 28.61 6.50 1.80
CA ASP A 401 28.70 6.53 3.25
C ASP A 401 27.30 6.33 3.84
N ILE A 402 27.04 5.13 4.38
CA ILE A 402 25.74 4.75 4.92
C ILE A 402 25.34 5.65 6.10
N SER A 403 26.32 6.15 6.87
CA SER A 403 26.04 7.05 7.99
C SER A 403 25.49 8.41 7.54
N ALA A 404 25.78 8.82 6.29
CA ALA A 404 25.26 10.03 5.70
C ALA A 404 23.86 9.87 5.08
N CYS A 405 23.35 8.64 4.97
CA CYS A 405 22.02 8.37 4.45
C CYS A 405 20.92 8.92 5.38
N LYS A 406 19.81 9.35 4.79
CA LYS A 406 18.63 9.85 5.49
C LYS A 406 17.79 8.68 6.02
N ASN A 407 18.30 8.03 7.05
CA ASN A 407 17.62 6.96 7.76
C ASN A 407 17.49 7.31 9.26
N PRO A 408 16.27 7.53 9.77
CA PRO A 408 16.03 7.82 11.19
C PRO A 408 16.45 6.72 12.17
N ALA A 409 16.70 5.50 11.69
CA ALA A 409 17.23 4.42 12.51
C ALA A 409 18.72 4.60 12.84
N PHE A 410 19.46 5.43 12.11
CA PHE A 410 20.91 5.56 12.30
C PHE A 410 21.22 6.62 13.34
N ALA A 411 22.00 6.26 14.35
CA ALA A 411 22.65 7.20 15.24
C ALA A 411 24.01 7.63 14.67
N ALA A 412 24.51 8.79 15.10
CA ALA A 412 25.80 9.33 14.66
C ALA A 412 27.01 8.45 15.09
N ASP A 413 26.82 7.58 16.09
CA ASP A 413 27.81 6.62 16.58
C ASP A 413 27.67 5.21 15.95
N GLY A 414 26.77 5.05 14.97
CA GLY A 414 26.51 3.78 14.29
C GLY A 414 25.56 2.83 15.03
N THR A 415 24.97 3.24 16.15
CA THR A 415 23.93 2.48 16.86
C THR A 415 22.54 2.67 16.23
N ASN A 416 21.56 1.85 16.64
CA ASN A 416 20.17 1.94 16.15
C ASN A 416 19.33 2.86 17.05
N LEU A 417 19.18 4.13 16.65
CA LEU A 417 18.52 5.18 17.41
C LEU A 417 17.06 4.88 17.77
N LEU A 418 16.36 4.10 16.93
CA LEU A 418 14.94 3.80 17.16
C LEU A 418 14.75 2.86 18.35
N ALA A 419 15.72 2.02 18.66
CA ALA A 419 15.66 1.17 19.84
C ALA A 419 15.89 1.94 21.14
N ASP A 420 16.55 3.09 21.09
CA ASP A 420 16.79 3.93 22.27
C ASP A 420 15.64 4.92 22.52
N THR A 421 14.98 5.36 21.45
CA THR A 421 13.92 6.38 21.50
C THR A 421 12.51 5.80 21.49
N ALA A 422 12.35 4.48 21.26
CA ALA A 422 11.04 3.82 21.30
C ALA A 422 10.42 3.92 22.71
N PRO A 423 9.21 4.50 22.84
CA PRO A 423 8.55 4.68 24.14
C PRO A 423 8.22 3.31 24.75
N GLN A 424 8.33 3.20 26.07
CA GLN A 424 7.81 2.04 26.78
C GLN A 424 6.30 1.93 26.59
N PRO A 425 5.72 0.71 26.52
CA PRO A 425 4.28 0.55 26.49
C PRO A 425 3.65 1.17 27.74
N LEU A 426 2.40 1.59 27.60
CA LEU A 426 1.65 2.12 28.75
C LEU A 426 1.48 1.02 29.80
N ALA A 427 1.61 1.38 31.08
CA ALA A 427 1.44 0.41 32.17
C ALA A 427 0.08 -0.30 32.12
N CYS A 428 -0.99 0.41 31.72
CA CYS A 428 -2.31 -0.18 31.55
C CYS A 428 -2.38 -1.25 30.44
N ASP A 429 -1.43 -1.29 29.50
CA ASP A 429 -1.28 -2.33 28.46
C ASP A 429 -0.52 -3.57 28.95
N GLN A 430 -0.16 -3.66 30.24
CA GLN A 430 0.36 -4.89 30.81
C GLN A 430 -0.76 -5.94 30.95
N GLN A 431 -0.45 -7.19 30.61
CA GLN A 431 -1.35 -8.33 30.78
C GLN A 431 -1.73 -8.54 32.25
N GLY A 432 -2.97 -8.96 32.49
CA GLY A 432 -3.46 -9.32 33.82
C GLY A 432 -3.98 -8.15 34.66
N LEU A 433 -3.89 -6.92 34.16
CA LEU A 433 -4.52 -5.77 34.82
C LEU A 433 -6.03 -5.74 34.56
N ALA A 434 -6.80 -5.37 35.58
CA ALA A 434 -8.27 -5.25 35.48
C ALA A 434 -8.74 -4.08 34.60
N THR A 435 -7.85 -3.12 34.32
CA THR A 435 -8.12 -1.94 33.51
C THR A 435 -7.31 -1.95 32.22
N GLN A 436 -7.90 -1.47 31.13
CA GLN A 436 -7.20 -1.28 29.86
C GLN A 436 -7.08 0.19 29.48
N CYS A 437 -6.05 0.54 28.70
CA CYS A 437 -5.85 1.91 28.24
C CYS A 437 -7.00 2.33 27.29
N PRO A 438 -7.60 3.52 27.45
CA PRO A 438 -8.68 3.98 26.58
C PRO A 438 -8.19 4.47 25.21
N ASN A 439 -6.88 4.67 25.04
CA ASN A 439 -6.26 5.23 23.83
C ASN A 439 -6.63 4.42 22.60
N GLY A 440 -7.06 5.13 21.55
CA GLY A 440 -7.25 4.51 20.25
C GLY A 440 -5.94 4.03 19.64
N THR A 441 -6.05 3.29 18.56
CA THR A 441 -4.92 2.66 17.85
C THR A 441 -4.97 2.96 16.36
N GLY A 442 -3.86 2.72 15.67
CA GLY A 442 -3.80 2.83 14.21
C GLY A 442 -4.27 4.19 13.69
N GLY A 443 -5.07 4.18 12.62
CA GLY A 443 -5.59 5.39 12.00
C GLY A 443 -6.60 6.15 12.87
N LEU A 444 -7.03 5.59 14.00
CA LEU A 444 -7.94 6.19 14.98
C LEU A 444 -7.29 6.40 16.35
N SER A 445 -5.97 6.60 16.39
CA SER A 445 -5.20 6.81 17.64
C SER A 445 -5.75 7.94 18.53
N ASN A 446 -6.33 8.98 17.92
CA ASN A 446 -6.91 10.13 18.62
C ASN A 446 -8.35 9.93 19.10
N ILE A 447 -8.99 8.79 18.81
CA ILE A 447 -10.36 8.50 19.20
C ILE A 447 -10.35 7.46 20.32
N PRO A 448 -10.60 7.84 21.58
CA PRO A 448 -10.57 6.88 22.68
C PRO A 448 -11.83 6.00 22.70
N THR A 449 -11.68 4.80 23.25
CA THR A 449 -12.79 3.93 23.63
C THR A 449 -13.08 4.08 25.11
N ALA A 450 -14.36 4.18 25.47
CA ALA A 450 -14.78 4.18 26.87
C ALA A 450 -14.47 2.82 27.51
N VAL A 451 -13.84 2.84 28.68
CA VAL A 451 -13.47 1.63 29.44
C VAL A 451 -14.08 1.70 30.84
N SER A 452 -14.56 0.55 31.35
CA SER A 452 -15.10 0.44 32.71
C SER A 452 -14.01 0.75 33.73
N GLY A 453 -14.21 1.76 34.59
CA GLY A 453 -13.30 2.06 35.71
C GLY A 453 -12.00 2.81 35.35
N GLY A 454 -11.84 3.29 34.11
CA GLY A 454 -10.69 4.13 33.73
C GLY A 454 -10.96 5.61 33.96
N THR A 455 -10.17 6.27 34.81
CA THR A 455 -10.05 7.73 34.80
C THR A 455 -9.41 8.15 33.47
N VAL A 456 -10.10 9.01 32.71
CA VAL A 456 -9.52 9.66 31.53
C VAL A 456 -8.40 10.57 32.05
N ALA A 457 -7.15 10.11 31.99
CA ALA A 457 -6.01 10.99 32.20
C ALA A 457 -6.01 12.00 31.04
N GLY A 458 -6.36 13.25 31.35
CA GLY A 458 -6.30 14.35 30.40
C GLY A 458 -4.88 14.53 29.89
N GLY A 459 -4.60 14.02 28.69
CA GLY A 459 -3.42 14.38 27.94
C GLY A 459 -3.54 15.84 27.53
N GLY A 460 -2.84 16.72 28.25
CA GLY A 460 -2.68 18.10 27.85
C GLY A 460 -2.10 18.15 26.44
N THR A 461 -2.78 18.89 25.56
CA THR A 461 -2.29 19.27 24.25
C THR A 461 -1.03 20.12 24.40
N THR A 462 0.14 19.52 24.30
CA THR A 462 1.34 20.26 23.87
C THR A 462 1.18 20.56 22.38
N ALA A 463 0.48 21.66 22.09
CA ALA A 463 0.61 22.35 20.83
C ALA A 463 2.06 22.86 20.75
N THR A 464 2.86 22.26 19.88
CA THR A 464 4.18 22.76 19.52
C THR A 464 4.00 24.04 18.71
N THR A 465 3.97 25.19 19.39
CA THR A 465 4.10 26.49 18.74
C THR A 465 5.58 26.76 18.45
N LEU A 466 5.89 26.97 17.18
CA LEU A 466 7.16 27.56 16.74
C LEU A 466 7.33 28.97 17.34
N PRO A 467 8.56 29.41 17.68
CA PRO A 467 8.78 30.68 18.35
C PRO A 467 8.69 31.85 17.37
N GLY A 468 7.66 32.68 17.55
CA GLY A 468 7.58 34.05 17.05
C GLY A 468 7.96 35.04 18.14
N ALA A 469 8.87 35.95 17.82
CA ALA A 469 9.38 36.99 18.70
C ALA A 469 8.28 37.92 19.24
N GLY A 470 8.36 38.27 20.53
CA GLY A 470 7.49 39.26 21.16
C GLY A 470 7.88 39.49 22.62
N SER A 471 8.55 40.62 22.87
CA SER A 471 8.94 41.16 24.16
C SER A 471 7.74 41.56 25.04
N GLY A 472 7.81 41.30 26.35
CA GLY A 472 6.89 41.91 27.32
C GLY A 472 7.07 41.36 28.74
N ALA A 473 7.62 42.18 29.63
CA ALA A 473 7.85 41.88 31.04
C ALA A 473 6.56 41.84 31.88
N GLY A 474 6.56 41.07 32.97
CA GLY A 474 5.50 41.10 33.98
C GLY A 474 5.67 40.07 35.10
N THR A 475 6.32 40.49 36.18
CA THR A 475 6.50 39.77 37.45
C THR A 475 5.20 39.64 38.25
N GLY A 476 4.98 38.51 38.93
CA GLY A 476 3.90 38.39 39.93
C GLY A 476 3.85 37.03 40.62
N THR A 477 4.52 36.91 41.76
CA THR A 477 4.44 35.82 42.74
C THR A 477 3.13 35.86 43.53
N GLY A 478 2.55 34.69 43.86
CA GLY A 478 1.41 34.61 44.77
C GLY A 478 1.05 33.17 45.17
N THR A 479 1.61 32.72 46.28
CA THR A 479 1.26 31.52 47.05
C THR A 479 -0.13 31.63 47.72
N GLY A 480 -0.85 30.52 47.87
CA GLY A 480 -2.04 30.45 48.71
C GLY A 480 -2.66 29.06 48.80
N ALA A 481 -2.32 28.34 49.87
CA ALA A 481 -2.92 27.08 50.28
C ALA A 481 -4.33 27.28 50.87
N GLY A 482 -5.19 26.26 50.76
CA GLY A 482 -6.51 26.24 51.39
C GLY A 482 -7.16 24.86 51.36
N SER A 483 -6.96 24.12 52.45
CA SER A 483 -7.58 22.85 52.82
C SER A 483 -9.09 22.96 53.09
N GLY A 484 -9.86 21.91 52.81
CA GLY A 484 -11.23 21.76 53.29
C GLY A 484 -11.83 20.39 52.96
N ALA A 485 -11.79 19.48 53.93
CA ALA A 485 -12.46 18.18 53.90
C ALA A 485 -13.97 18.33 54.15
N GLY A 486 -14.76 17.44 53.55
CA GLY A 486 -16.19 17.32 53.80
C GLY A 486 -16.72 15.95 53.36
N THR A 487 -16.89 15.06 54.33
CA THR A 487 -17.53 13.75 54.26
C THR A 487 -19.05 13.86 54.11
N GLY A 488 -19.67 12.93 53.38
CA GLY A 488 -21.13 12.77 53.34
C GLY A 488 -21.60 11.56 52.54
N THR A 489 -21.89 10.47 53.23
CA THR A 489 -22.50 9.22 52.75
C THR A 489 -24.03 9.36 52.72
N ALA A 490 -24.72 8.75 51.75
CA ALA A 490 -25.93 7.90 51.92
C ALA A 490 -26.83 7.82 50.65
N THR A 491 -26.87 6.61 50.08
CA THR A 491 -28.04 5.78 49.68
C THR A 491 -29.39 6.40 49.29
N GLY A 492 -29.98 5.88 48.19
CA GLY A 492 -31.43 5.91 47.96
C GLY A 492 -31.86 5.37 46.58
N THR A 493 -32.40 4.15 46.58
CA THR A 493 -33.16 3.44 45.54
C THR A 493 -34.44 4.18 45.09
N ASP A 494 -34.91 4.02 43.84
CA ASP A 494 -36.03 3.12 43.51
C ASP A 494 -36.43 3.11 42.01
N ALA A 495 -37.17 2.05 41.65
CA ALA A 495 -37.62 1.63 40.33
C ALA A 495 -38.85 2.38 39.76
N GLY A 496 -39.10 2.22 38.46
CA GLY A 496 -40.34 2.67 37.80
C GLY A 496 -40.49 2.18 36.35
N THR A 497 -41.20 1.06 36.19
CA THR A 497 -41.70 0.44 34.94
C THR A 497 -42.77 1.26 34.21
N GLY A 498 -42.86 1.12 32.88
CA GLY A 498 -44.01 1.57 32.09
C GLY A 498 -43.94 1.18 30.61
N SER A 499 -44.66 0.12 30.24
CA SER A 499 -44.90 -0.39 28.88
C SER A 499 -45.99 0.38 28.13
N GLY A 500 -45.88 0.47 26.79
CA GLY A 500 -47.00 0.87 25.93
C GLY A 500 -46.67 0.74 24.43
N THR A 501 -47.35 -0.16 23.74
CA THR A 501 -47.39 -0.39 22.28
C THR A 501 -48.86 -0.22 21.83
N PRO A 502 -49.23 -0.27 20.53
CA PRO A 502 -48.73 0.39 19.31
C PRO A 502 -49.79 1.32 18.69
N THR A 503 -49.45 2.15 17.69
CA THR A 503 -50.47 2.68 16.78
C THR A 503 -49.89 2.90 15.37
N THR A 504 -50.49 2.20 14.41
CA THR A 504 -50.31 2.34 12.96
C THR A 504 -51.25 3.42 12.41
N VAL A 505 -50.75 4.36 11.61
CA VAL A 505 -51.50 4.97 10.49
C VAL A 505 -50.53 5.25 9.34
N ALA A 506 -51.00 4.95 8.14
CA ALA A 506 -50.29 4.91 6.87
C ALA A 506 -50.00 6.29 6.24
N GLY A 507 -48.89 6.33 5.50
CA GLY A 507 -48.88 6.72 4.07
C GLY A 507 -48.52 8.16 3.71
N VAL A 508 -47.31 8.35 3.16
CA VAL A 508 -47.10 9.11 1.91
C VAL A 508 -45.93 8.45 1.14
N ALA A 509 -46.22 7.98 -0.08
CA ALA A 509 -45.26 7.46 -1.03
C ALA A 509 -44.69 8.61 -1.88
N VAL A 510 -43.40 8.59 -2.18
CA VAL A 510 -42.81 9.32 -3.31
C VAL A 510 -41.84 8.37 -4.03
N ALA A 511 -41.99 8.35 -5.34
CA ALA A 511 -41.51 7.33 -6.27
C ALA A 511 -39.98 7.26 -6.43
N ASP A 512 -39.50 6.02 -6.49
CA ASP A 512 -38.19 5.56 -6.93
C ASP A 512 -38.14 5.52 -8.47
N THR A 513 -37.01 5.97 -9.04
CA THR A 513 -36.64 5.70 -10.44
C THR A 513 -35.17 5.29 -10.52
N GLY A 514 -34.90 4.03 -10.19
CA GLY A 514 -34.25 3.04 -11.05
C GLY A 514 -32.90 3.40 -11.69
N ALA A 515 -31.83 2.78 -11.18
CA ALA A 515 -30.63 2.44 -11.96
C ALA A 515 -30.23 0.98 -11.66
N ALA A 516 -30.09 0.19 -12.73
CA ALA A 516 -29.97 -1.27 -12.71
C ALA A 516 -28.70 -1.78 -12.02
N GLY A 517 -28.88 -2.60 -10.98
CA GLY A 517 -27.82 -3.38 -10.34
C GLY A 517 -27.67 -4.75 -11.01
N GLN A 518 -26.43 -5.14 -11.29
CA GLN A 518 -26.08 -6.52 -11.61
C GLN A 518 -26.19 -7.36 -10.33
N GLY A 519 -27.11 -8.33 -10.32
CA GLY A 519 -27.27 -9.26 -9.20
C GLY A 519 -26.31 -10.44 -9.34
N CYS A 520 -25.55 -10.71 -8.28
CA CYS A 520 -24.86 -11.99 -8.10
C CYS A 520 -25.78 -12.96 -7.37
N ASP A 521 -25.76 -14.22 -7.78
CA ASP A 521 -26.52 -15.30 -7.15
C ASP A 521 -25.92 -15.63 -5.76
N ALA A 522 -26.76 -15.58 -4.72
CA ALA A 522 -26.33 -15.67 -3.32
C ALA A 522 -25.97 -17.10 -2.88
N ASP A 523 -26.34 -18.14 -3.64
CA ASP A 523 -26.10 -19.54 -3.25
C ASP A 523 -24.96 -20.19 -4.04
N THR A 524 -24.50 -19.57 -5.14
CA THR A 524 -23.44 -20.15 -5.99
C THR A 524 -22.22 -19.24 -6.22
N GLY A 525 -22.28 -17.96 -5.85
CA GLY A 525 -21.12 -17.06 -5.84
C GLY A 525 -20.52 -16.74 -7.22
N LEU A 526 -21.22 -17.04 -8.31
CA LEU A 526 -20.80 -16.72 -9.66
C LEU A 526 -21.42 -15.41 -10.13
N CYS A 527 -20.57 -14.39 -10.33
CA CYS A 527 -20.94 -13.15 -11.04
C CYS A 527 -20.38 -13.24 -12.47
N GLY A 528 -21.22 -13.08 -13.50
CA GLY A 528 -20.82 -13.23 -14.90
C GLY A 528 -19.82 -12.16 -15.36
N ALA A 529 -18.76 -12.59 -16.05
CA ALA A 529 -17.74 -11.72 -16.62
C ALA A 529 -18.29 -10.97 -17.86
N GLY A 530 -18.20 -9.63 -17.83
CA GLY A 530 -18.41 -8.75 -18.98
C GLY A 530 -17.27 -7.76 -19.09
N ASP A 531 -16.69 -7.66 -20.29
CA ASP A 531 -15.45 -6.96 -20.62
C ASP A 531 -15.43 -5.48 -20.20
N ALA A 532 -14.39 -5.06 -19.46
CA ALA A 532 -14.20 -3.68 -19.02
C ALA A 532 -13.11 -2.97 -19.84
N ALA A 533 -13.56 -2.07 -20.73
CA ALA A 533 -12.75 -0.99 -21.27
C ALA A 533 -12.75 0.21 -20.32
N SER A 534 -11.57 0.79 -20.13
CA SER A 534 -11.22 1.90 -19.25
C SER A 534 -11.84 3.26 -19.63
N ALA A 535 -12.29 4.03 -18.64
CA ALA A 535 -12.16 5.50 -18.61
C ALA A 535 -12.30 6.04 -17.18
N GLY A 536 -11.22 6.64 -16.66
CA GLY A 536 -11.20 7.36 -15.39
C GLY A 536 -11.53 8.84 -15.55
N GLY A 537 -12.17 9.41 -14.51
CA GLY A 537 -12.36 10.85 -14.34
C GLY A 537 -12.10 11.21 -12.87
N VAL A 538 -11.07 12.01 -12.64
CA VAL A 538 -10.65 12.49 -11.32
C VAL A 538 -11.18 13.91 -11.16
N ALA A 539 -11.93 14.18 -10.09
CA ALA A 539 -12.37 15.52 -9.71
C ALA A 539 -11.36 16.14 -8.73
N SER A 540 -10.86 17.33 -9.08
CA SER A 540 -9.95 18.14 -8.28
C SER A 540 -10.69 18.85 -7.15
N ALA A 541 -10.10 18.86 -5.96
CA ALA A 541 -10.45 19.81 -4.88
C ALA A 541 -9.19 20.59 -4.50
N ASP A 542 -9.27 21.90 -4.67
CA ASP A 542 -8.26 22.89 -4.33
C ASP A 542 -8.14 23.04 -2.79
N GLY A 543 -6.93 23.04 -2.27
CA GLY A 543 -6.63 23.27 -0.86
C GLY A 543 -5.25 23.89 -0.72
N SER A 544 -5.22 25.22 -0.62
CA SER A 544 -4.03 26.05 -0.49
C SER A 544 -3.44 26.00 0.93
N GLY A 545 -2.15 25.66 1.02
CA GLY A 545 -1.36 25.71 2.25
C GLY A 545 0.13 25.83 1.91
N ALA A 546 0.74 26.93 2.34
CA ALA A 546 2.05 27.41 1.90
C ALA A 546 3.23 26.47 2.25
N ILE A 547 4.08 26.20 1.25
CA ILE A 547 5.38 25.53 1.41
C ILE A 547 6.51 26.56 1.44
N GLY A 548 7.41 26.38 2.42
CA GLY A 548 8.56 27.23 2.69
C GLY A 548 9.62 27.23 1.59
N ALA A 549 10.45 28.27 1.65
CA ALA A 549 11.41 28.71 0.65
C ALA A 549 12.21 27.60 -0.07
N VAL A 550 12.05 27.57 -1.40
CA VAL A 550 12.87 26.79 -2.34
C VAL A 550 14.14 27.59 -2.66
N LEU A 551 15.32 27.00 -2.43
CA LEU A 551 16.57 27.48 -3.03
C LEU A 551 16.47 27.30 -4.55
N THR A 552 16.35 28.41 -5.27
CA THR A 552 16.33 28.44 -6.73
C THR A 552 17.73 28.11 -7.27
N THR A 553 17.89 26.91 -7.82
CA THR A 553 18.97 26.63 -8.77
C THR A 553 18.40 26.83 -10.18
N THR A 554 18.79 27.92 -10.84
CA THR A 554 18.44 28.22 -12.22
C THR A 554 19.20 27.28 -13.16
N LEU A 555 18.51 26.27 -13.70
CA LEU A 555 18.94 25.53 -14.89
C LEU A 555 18.17 26.06 -16.10
N ALA A 556 18.89 26.25 -17.20
CA ALA A 556 18.44 26.92 -18.42
C ALA A 556 17.07 26.40 -18.89
N GLN A 557 16.10 27.32 -19.03
CA GLN A 557 14.85 27.07 -19.73
C GLN A 557 15.15 26.64 -21.17
N SER A 558 14.93 25.37 -21.51
CA SER A 558 14.62 25.01 -22.89
C SER A 558 13.17 25.41 -23.16
N SER A 559 12.97 26.65 -23.63
CA SER A 559 11.71 27.08 -24.22
C SER A 559 11.42 26.24 -25.46
N GLY A 560 10.54 25.24 -25.34
CA GLY A 560 10.23 24.32 -26.43
C GLY A 560 8.79 23.81 -26.39
N TRP A 561 7.84 24.68 -26.70
CA TRP A 561 6.44 24.33 -27.00
C TRP A 561 6.33 23.64 -28.38
N GLY A 562 6.99 22.49 -28.57
CA GLY A 562 7.15 21.87 -29.90
C GLY A 562 6.49 20.50 -30.06
N ALA A 563 6.82 19.54 -29.19
CA ALA A 563 6.47 18.14 -29.43
C ALA A 563 5.02 17.80 -29.06
N SER A 564 4.54 18.27 -27.91
CA SER A 564 3.20 17.92 -27.40
C SER A 564 2.07 18.58 -28.23
N ILE A 565 2.28 19.82 -28.68
CA ILE A 565 1.36 20.49 -29.61
C ILE A 565 1.40 19.84 -30.99
N GLY A 566 2.58 19.45 -31.47
CA GLY A 566 2.71 18.72 -32.74
C GLY A 566 1.90 17.43 -32.75
N LEU A 567 1.95 16.66 -31.65
CA LEU A 567 1.19 15.42 -31.51
C LEU A 567 -0.32 15.68 -31.42
N LEU A 568 -0.74 16.69 -30.65
CA LEU A 568 -2.15 17.09 -30.53
C LEU A 568 -2.73 17.56 -31.87
N LEU A 569 -1.99 18.36 -32.63
CA LEU A 569 -2.40 18.79 -33.97
C LEU A 569 -2.52 17.61 -34.94
N LEU A 570 -1.60 16.64 -34.88
CA LEU A 570 -1.66 15.45 -35.71
C LEU A 570 -2.88 14.59 -35.39
N ILE A 571 -3.22 14.42 -34.11
CA ILE A 571 -4.43 13.71 -33.66
C ILE A 571 -5.69 14.43 -34.16
N VAL A 572 -5.76 15.75 -34.01
CA VAL A 572 -6.91 16.55 -34.49
C VAL A 572 -7.08 16.42 -36.01
N VAL A 573 -5.97 16.46 -36.77
CA VAL A 573 -6.01 16.28 -38.23
C VAL A 573 -6.49 14.87 -38.61
N LEU A 574 -6.03 13.83 -37.93
CA LEU A 574 -6.45 12.45 -38.19
C LEU A 574 -7.94 12.23 -37.86
N VAL A 575 -8.43 12.80 -36.76
CA VAL A 575 -9.84 12.72 -36.37
C VAL A 575 -10.72 13.49 -37.37
N LEU A 576 -10.32 14.69 -37.78
CA LEU A 576 -11.04 15.45 -38.80
C LEU A 576 -11.05 14.72 -40.14
N ALA A 577 -9.94 14.09 -40.54
CA ALA A 577 -9.89 13.26 -41.74
C ALA A 577 -10.86 12.08 -41.65
N LEU A 578 -10.91 11.37 -40.51
CA LEU A 578 -11.82 10.25 -40.30
C LEU A 578 -13.30 10.67 -40.40
N ILE A 579 -13.66 11.84 -39.86
CA ILE A 579 -15.04 12.34 -39.84
C ILE A 579 -15.47 12.89 -41.20
N LEU A 580 -14.59 13.64 -41.87
CA LEU A 580 -14.95 14.38 -43.09
C LEU A 580 -14.83 13.54 -44.36
N THR A 581 -13.94 12.54 -44.39
CA THR A 581 -13.72 11.73 -45.60
C THR A 581 -14.97 10.95 -46.06
N PRO A 582 -15.80 10.33 -45.19
CA PRO A 582 -17.01 9.63 -45.65
C PRO A 582 -18.05 10.59 -46.23
N ALA A 583 -18.24 11.75 -45.60
CA ALA A 583 -19.22 12.76 -46.05
C ALA A 583 -18.81 13.39 -47.39
N LEU A 584 -17.53 13.69 -47.57
CA LEU A 584 -17.00 14.22 -48.83
C LEU A 584 -17.00 13.17 -49.94
N ALA A 585 -16.67 11.92 -49.62
CA ALA A 585 -16.77 10.80 -50.57
C ALA A 585 -18.23 10.61 -51.01
N TRP A 586 -19.18 10.58 -50.07
CA TRP A 586 -20.60 10.42 -50.40
C TRP A 586 -21.11 11.55 -51.31
N ARG A 587 -20.77 12.80 -51.01
CA ARG A 587 -21.16 13.97 -51.83
C ARG A 587 -20.50 13.97 -53.22
N TYR A 588 -19.30 13.42 -53.34
CA TYR A 588 -18.61 13.27 -54.61
C TYR A 588 -19.25 12.19 -55.49
N PHE A 589 -19.64 11.05 -54.89
CA PHE A 589 -20.26 9.94 -55.61
C PHE A 589 -21.74 10.20 -55.94
N SER A 590 -22.49 10.88 -55.07
CA SER A 590 -23.91 11.22 -55.34
C SER A 590 -24.07 12.21 -56.49
N ASN A 591 -23.16 13.19 -56.62
CA ASN A 591 -23.16 14.14 -57.75
C ASN A 591 -22.77 13.51 -59.10
N ARG A 592 -22.19 12.31 -59.11
CA ARG A 592 -21.84 11.59 -60.35
C ARG A 592 -22.94 10.66 -60.86
N GLN A 593 -23.94 10.35 -60.04
CA GLN A 593 -25.09 9.53 -60.47
C GLN A 593 -26.22 10.35 -61.10
N LEU A 594 -26.13 11.69 -61.07
CA LEU A 594 -27.12 12.61 -61.64
C LEU A 594 -26.60 13.39 -62.86
N ALA A 595 -25.48 12.96 -63.46
CA ALA A 595 -24.84 13.60 -64.61
C ALA A 595 -24.75 12.66 -65.82
#